data_AF-A0A068UT01-F1
#
_entry.id   AF-A0A068UT01-F1
#
_cell.length_a   1.000
_cell.length_b   1.000
_cell.length_c   1.000
_cell.angle_alpha   90.00
_cell.angle_beta   90.00
_cell.angle_gamma   90.00
#
_symmetry.space_group_name_H-M   'P 1'
#
loop_
_entity.id
_entity.type
_entity.pdbx_description
1 polymer ?
#
loop_
_entity_poly.entity_id
_entity_poly.type
_entity_poly.pdbx_seq_one_letter_code
_entity_poly.pdbx_strand_id
1 'polypeptide(L)'
;MSFWKELEEKRKLVSRNHATTKFNPKDLWLEGRGCPKGTVPIRQMTKEQQKRALRADQALKYPSLATGPILDFAGITVNADPGKKYGAAQAVINIYNPKVVGPGHYSSATIAIESGENQIQMGWIVHPQLYGDYRTRLYSSWTADNSRSTGCFNNNCPGFVVLSRDIPLDYAFPSISQPEEQQYDSLIGLALVSFQWLLVFEFNTVIGYWPNSILPNLASGADTLRWGG
;
A
#
# COMPACT_ATOMS: atom_id res chain seq x y z
N MET A 1 -21.56 -13.21 -1.65
CA MET A 1 -20.34 -13.97 -1.29
C MET A 1 -19.56 -13.16 -0.29
N SER A 2 -19.01 -13.75 0.78
CA SER A 2 -18.16 -12.98 1.71
C SER A 2 -16.84 -12.64 1.03
N PHE A 3 -16.33 -11.43 1.24
CA PHE A 3 -15.04 -10.95 0.73
C PHE A 3 -13.91 -11.99 0.86
N TRP A 4 -13.86 -12.67 2.01
CA TRP A 4 -12.88 -13.72 2.31
C TRP A 4 -12.98 -14.96 1.40
N LYS A 5 -14.18 -15.36 0.96
CA LYS A 5 -14.35 -16.49 0.04
C LYS A 5 -13.84 -16.15 -1.37
N GLU A 6 -14.08 -14.92 -1.83
CA GLU A 6 -13.59 -14.46 -3.14
C GLU A 6 -12.05 -14.36 -3.15
N LEU A 7 -11.45 -13.87 -2.06
CA LEU A 7 -10.00 -13.87 -1.86
C LEU A 7 -9.41 -15.28 -2.01
N GLU A 8 -10.03 -16.26 -1.35
CA GLU A 8 -9.56 -17.64 -1.35
C GLU A 8 -9.70 -18.33 -2.72
N GLU A 9 -10.71 -17.98 -3.51
CA GLU A 9 -10.85 -18.42 -4.89
C GLU A 9 -9.77 -17.82 -5.81
N LYS A 10 -9.51 -16.50 -5.71
CA LYS A 10 -8.46 -15.84 -6.51
C LYS A 10 -7.06 -16.33 -6.18
N ARG A 11 -6.80 -16.74 -4.93
CA ARG A 11 -5.55 -17.40 -4.53
C ARG A 11 -5.21 -18.63 -5.38
N LYS A 12 -6.23 -19.42 -5.73
CA LYS A 12 -6.07 -20.63 -6.54
C LYS A 12 -5.74 -20.34 -8.01
N LEU A 13 -6.02 -19.12 -8.48
CA LEU A 13 -5.72 -18.67 -9.85
C LEU A 13 -4.28 -18.17 -9.99
N VAL A 14 -3.78 -17.42 -9.00
CA VAL A 14 -2.40 -16.89 -9.00
C VAL A 14 -1.34 -18.00 -8.92
N SER A 15 -1.65 -19.10 -8.22
CA SER A 15 -0.68 -20.19 -7.97
C SER A 15 -0.30 -21.02 -9.19
N ARG A 16 -0.76 -20.69 -10.40
CA ARG A 16 -0.54 -21.53 -11.59
C ARG A 16 0.80 -21.29 -12.30
N ASN A 17 1.38 -20.08 -12.25
CA ASN A 17 2.62 -19.76 -12.99
C ASN A 17 3.64 -18.86 -12.26
N HIS A 18 3.27 -18.12 -11.20
CA HIS A 18 4.18 -17.20 -10.50
C HIS A 18 4.39 -17.60 -9.04
N ALA A 19 5.57 -17.31 -8.50
CA ALA A 19 5.82 -17.47 -7.07
C ALA A 19 5.09 -16.34 -6.32
N THR A 20 4.30 -16.69 -5.31
CA THR A 20 3.81 -15.70 -4.35
C THR A 20 4.97 -15.36 -3.42
N THR A 21 5.23 -14.07 -3.20
CA THR A 21 6.13 -13.66 -2.11
C THR A 21 5.47 -14.02 -0.78
N LYS A 22 5.71 -15.24 -0.31
CA LYS A 22 5.36 -15.58 1.07
C LYS A 22 6.25 -14.75 1.97
N PHE A 23 5.64 -13.81 2.67
CA PHE A 23 6.32 -13.15 3.79
C PHE A 23 6.82 -14.24 4.73
N ASN A 24 8.13 -14.28 4.92
CA ASN A 24 8.76 -15.16 5.89
C ASN A 24 9.20 -14.28 7.07
N PRO A 25 8.60 -14.46 8.26
CA PRO A 25 9.00 -13.72 9.44
C PRO A 25 10.48 -13.89 9.81
N LYS A 26 11.20 -14.88 9.26
CA LYS A 26 12.66 -15.05 9.44
C LYS A 26 13.48 -14.06 8.60
N ASP A 27 12.90 -13.52 7.53
CA ASP A 27 13.56 -12.56 6.63
C ASP A 27 13.52 -11.14 7.21
N LEU A 28 12.64 -10.91 8.19
CA LEU A 28 12.69 -9.77 9.08
C LEU A 28 13.17 -10.21 10.47
N TRP A 29 13.77 -9.27 11.20
CA TRP A 29 14.26 -9.49 12.56
C TRP A 29 13.22 -10.17 13.48
N LEU A 30 13.75 -10.85 14.53
CA LEU A 30 13.08 -11.68 15.55
C LEU A 30 13.13 -13.21 15.31
N GLU A 31 14.13 -13.73 14.59
CA GLU A 31 14.36 -15.18 14.43
C GLU A 31 13.13 -15.96 13.90
N GLY A 32 12.24 -15.28 13.18
CA GLY A 32 10.99 -15.89 12.70
C GLY A 32 9.83 -15.91 13.70
N ARG A 33 9.96 -15.26 14.87
CA ARG A 33 8.93 -15.26 15.92
C ARG A 33 7.97 -14.07 15.89
N GLY A 34 8.28 -13.04 15.10
CA GLY A 34 7.49 -11.80 15.05
C GLY A 34 7.50 -11.04 16.37
N CYS A 35 6.78 -9.92 16.43
CA CYS A 35 6.69 -9.09 17.63
C CYS A 35 5.93 -9.79 18.77
N PRO A 36 6.28 -9.57 20.05
CA PRO A 36 5.52 -10.05 21.20
C PRO A 36 4.01 -9.70 21.15
N LYS A 37 3.19 -10.44 21.91
CA LYS A 37 1.75 -10.15 21.97
C LYS A 37 1.53 -8.75 22.54
N GLY A 38 0.73 -7.94 21.85
CA GLY A 38 0.45 -6.55 22.23
C GLY A 38 1.45 -5.52 21.67
N THR A 39 2.41 -5.95 20.84
CA THR A 39 3.33 -5.04 20.12
C THR A 39 3.28 -5.27 18.62
N VAL A 40 3.75 -4.30 17.86
CA VAL A 40 3.77 -4.32 16.39
C VAL A 40 5.16 -3.92 15.89
N PRO A 41 5.61 -4.43 14.72
CA PRO A 41 6.89 -4.06 14.17
C PRO A 41 6.82 -2.64 13.62
N ILE A 42 7.68 -1.76 14.13
CA ILE A 42 7.88 -0.41 13.62
C ILE A 42 9.32 -0.28 13.15
N ARG A 43 9.49 0.24 11.92
CA ARG A 43 10.82 0.47 11.37
C ARG A 43 11.56 1.51 12.20
N GLN A 44 12.73 1.12 12.72
CA GLN A 44 13.63 2.07 13.36
C GLN A 44 14.29 2.96 12.29
N MET A 45 14.19 4.28 12.48
CA MET A 45 14.75 5.27 11.58
C MET A 45 15.78 6.14 12.31
N THR A 46 16.90 6.42 11.65
CA THR A 46 17.83 7.46 12.10
C THR A 46 17.20 8.84 11.95
N LYS A 47 17.74 9.85 12.65
CA LYS A 47 17.28 11.25 12.52
C LYS A 47 17.28 11.72 11.06
N GLU A 48 18.28 11.32 10.28
CA GLU A 48 18.36 11.68 8.85
C GLU A 48 17.31 10.95 8.00
N GLN A 49 17.01 9.67 8.32
CA GLN A 49 15.90 8.95 7.69
C GLN A 49 14.54 9.59 8.01
N GLN A 50 14.32 10.02 9.25
CA GLN A 50 13.09 10.72 9.64
C GLN A 50 12.92 12.04 8.89
N LYS A 51 13.98 12.85 8.78
CA LYS A 51 13.95 14.10 7.98
C LYS A 51 13.63 13.82 6.51
N ARG A 52 14.18 12.74 5.96
CA ARG A 52 13.91 12.29 4.59
C ARG A 52 12.45 11.90 4.39
N ALA A 53 11.91 11.07 5.28
CA ALA A 53 10.50 10.68 5.28
C ALA A 53 9.57 11.90 5.37
N LEU A 54 9.84 12.81 6.31
CA LEU A 54 9.07 14.05 6.43
C LEU A 54 9.08 14.89 5.15
N ARG A 55 10.22 15.00 4.47
CA ARG A 55 10.30 15.71 3.18
C ARG A 55 9.50 15.00 2.09
N ALA A 56 9.50 13.66 2.07
CA ALA A 56 8.70 12.89 1.13
C ALA A 56 7.19 13.08 1.41
N ASP A 57 6.77 13.04 2.68
CA ASP A 57 5.38 13.31 3.08
C ASP A 57 4.96 14.74 2.70
N GLN A 58 5.85 15.73 2.86
CA GLN A 58 5.59 17.11 2.42
C GLN A 58 5.54 17.26 0.89
N ALA A 59 6.25 16.39 0.17
CA ALA A 59 6.25 16.33 -1.29
C ALA A 59 5.02 15.59 -1.85
N LEU A 60 4.22 14.94 -1.00
CA LEU A 60 2.88 14.49 -1.37
C LEU A 60 1.96 15.67 -1.75
N LYS A 61 2.37 16.93 -1.68
CA LYS A 61 1.52 18.02 -2.14
C LYS A 61 1.25 17.88 -3.65
N TYR A 62 -0.03 17.70 -4.00
CA TYR A 62 -0.58 17.63 -5.37
C TYR A 62 -0.34 16.35 -6.24
N PRO A 63 -0.42 15.10 -5.74
CA PRO A 63 -0.18 13.88 -6.51
C PRO A 63 -1.53 13.22 -6.83
N SER A 64 -2.52 14.01 -7.27
CA SER A 64 -3.74 13.42 -7.81
C SER A 64 -3.32 12.51 -8.95
N LEU A 65 -3.57 11.19 -8.81
CA LEU A 65 -3.34 10.19 -9.87
C LEU A 65 -4.08 10.55 -11.17
N ALA A 66 -5.06 11.48 -11.10
CA ALA A 66 -5.86 11.92 -12.23
C ALA A 66 -5.35 13.20 -12.93
N THR A 67 -4.62 14.08 -12.22
CA THR A 67 -4.44 15.48 -12.68
C THR A 67 -3.12 16.15 -12.25
N GLY A 68 -2.18 15.42 -11.66
CA GLY A 68 -0.89 15.99 -11.24
C GLY A 68 0.07 16.21 -12.41
N PRO A 69 0.61 17.42 -12.65
CA PRO A 69 1.52 17.70 -13.77
C PRO A 69 2.91 17.03 -13.66
N ILE A 70 3.19 16.35 -12.55
CA ILE A 70 4.50 15.79 -12.18
C ILE A 70 4.45 14.24 -12.12
N LEU A 71 3.28 13.63 -12.31
CA LEU A 71 3.08 12.20 -12.15
C LEU A 71 2.58 11.58 -13.46
N ASP A 72 3.38 10.68 -14.03
CA ASP A 72 2.93 9.78 -15.07
C ASP A 72 2.25 8.57 -14.41
N PHE A 73 1.03 8.25 -14.83
CA PHE A 73 0.26 7.13 -14.30
C PHE A 73 -0.34 6.32 -15.44
N ALA A 74 -0.07 5.01 -15.46
CA ALA A 74 -0.70 4.08 -16.38
C ALA A 74 -1.56 3.08 -15.60
N GLY A 75 -2.85 3.01 -15.89
CA GLY A 75 -3.75 2.17 -15.12
C GLY A 75 -5.20 2.14 -15.56
N ILE A 76 -5.98 1.41 -14.77
CA ILE A 76 -7.43 1.23 -14.92
C ILE A 76 -8.11 2.06 -13.84
N THR A 77 -9.14 2.80 -14.23
CA THR A 77 -10.02 3.53 -13.30
C THR A 77 -11.45 3.02 -13.44
N VAL A 78 -12.09 2.73 -12.31
CA VAL A 78 -13.48 2.28 -12.26
C VAL A 78 -14.26 3.17 -11.29
N ASN A 79 -15.37 3.72 -11.76
CA ASN A 79 -16.27 4.55 -10.96
C ASN A 79 -17.50 3.75 -10.53
N ALA A 80 -18.07 4.06 -9.38
CA ALA A 80 -19.32 3.48 -8.92
C ALA A 80 -20.49 4.09 -9.67
N ASP A 81 -21.55 3.30 -9.90
CA ASP A 81 -22.82 3.85 -10.38
C ASP A 81 -23.39 4.85 -9.37
N PRO A 82 -24.18 5.84 -9.80
CA PRO A 82 -24.86 6.77 -8.89
C PRO A 82 -25.59 6.06 -7.76
N GLY A 83 -25.31 6.46 -6.51
CA GLY A 83 -25.91 5.88 -5.30
C GLY A 83 -25.31 4.55 -4.85
N LYS A 84 -24.30 4.00 -5.54
CA LYS A 84 -23.54 2.83 -5.12
C LYS A 84 -22.16 3.22 -4.59
N LYS A 85 -21.56 2.33 -3.81
CA LYS A 85 -20.20 2.46 -3.26
C LYS A 85 -19.48 1.12 -3.31
N TYR A 86 -18.17 1.14 -3.50
CA TYR A 86 -17.32 -0.04 -3.37
C TYR A 86 -16.92 -0.25 -1.91
N GLY A 87 -17.14 -1.47 -1.40
CA GLY A 87 -16.73 -1.87 -0.05
C GLY A 87 -15.40 -2.64 -0.01
N ALA A 88 -14.81 -2.95 -1.16
CA ALA A 88 -13.54 -3.65 -1.25
C ALA A 88 -12.86 -3.43 -2.60
N ALA A 89 -11.54 -3.56 -2.63
CA ALA A 89 -10.73 -3.56 -3.84
C ALA A 89 -9.52 -4.49 -3.62
N GLN A 90 -9.06 -5.19 -4.65
CA GLN A 90 -7.90 -6.08 -4.54
C GLN A 90 -7.12 -6.14 -5.84
N ALA A 91 -5.84 -6.48 -5.74
CA ALA A 91 -4.92 -6.58 -6.84
C ALA A 91 -3.92 -7.73 -6.63
N VAL A 92 -3.55 -8.37 -7.74
CA VAL A 92 -2.32 -9.17 -7.84
C VAL A 92 -1.33 -8.28 -8.57
N ILE A 93 -0.24 -7.91 -7.90
CA ILE A 93 0.73 -6.98 -8.44
C ILE A 93 2.08 -7.71 -8.54
N ASN A 94 2.62 -7.76 -9.75
CA ASN A 94 3.96 -8.29 -9.96
C ASN A 94 5.00 -7.31 -9.40
N ILE A 95 6.02 -7.83 -8.70
CA ILE A 95 6.98 -7.02 -7.93
C ILE A 95 8.23 -6.77 -8.75
N TYR A 96 8.42 -5.55 -9.25
CA TYR A 96 9.64 -5.13 -9.94
C TYR A 96 10.49 -4.18 -9.08
N ASN A 97 11.78 -4.03 -9.44
CA ASN A 97 12.64 -2.98 -8.92
C ASN A 97 13.10 -2.03 -10.03
N PRO A 98 12.22 -1.13 -10.51
CA PRO A 98 12.59 -0.17 -11.53
C PRO A 98 13.72 0.75 -11.06
N LYS A 99 14.62 1.08 -11.98
CA LYS A 99 15.71 2.02 -11.70
C LYS A 99 15.15 3.44 -11.61
N VAL A 100 15.19 4.02 -10.42
CA VAL A 100 14.81 5.42 -10.18
C VAL A 100 16.04 6.31 -10.17
N VAL A 101 16.07 7.32 -11.04
CA VAL A 101 17.17 8.30 -11.17
C VAL A 101 16.60 9.69 -11.03
N GLY A 102 17.19 10.51 -10.15
CA GLY A 102 16.82 11.90 -9.95
C GLY A 102 16.31 12.20 -8.54
N PRO A 103 16.53 13.43 -8.03
CA PRO A 103 16.00 13.84 -6.73
C PRO A 103 14.47 13.88 -6.76
N GLY A 104 13.82 13.32 -5.74
CA GLY A 104 12.35 13.32 -5.62
C GLY A 104 11.60 12.31 -6.48
N HIS A 105 12.25 11.67 -7.46
CA HIS A 105 11.61 10.66 -8.30
C HIS A 105 11.32 9.38 -7.51
N TYR A 106 10.25 8.69 -7.90
CA TYR A 106 9.88 7.36 -7.42
C TYR A 106 9.12 6.61 -8.51
N SER A 107 8.97 5.31 -8.34
CA SER A 107 8.10 4.47 -9.16
C SER A 107 7.34 3.50 -8.26
N SER A 108 6.10 3.20 -8.59
CA SER A 108 5.22 2.36 -7.77
C SER A 108 4.28 1.54 -8.65
N ALA A 109 3.74 0.46 -8.11
CA ALA A 109 2.50 -0.12 -8.60
C ALA A 109 1.51 -0.20 -7.43
N THR A 110 0.29 0.28 -7.66
CA THR A 110 -0.66 0.66 -6.61
C THR A 110 -2.08 0.20 -6.94
N ILE A 111 -2.81 -0.10 -5.87
CA ILE A 111 -4.27 -0.04 -5.84
C ILE A 111 -4.66 1.21 -5.03
N ALA A 112 -5.61 1.98 -5.54
CA ALA A 112 -6.12 3.15 -4.85
C ALA A 112 -7.64 3.16 -4.76
N ILE A 113 -8.15 3.74 -3.68
CA ILE A 113 -9.57 3.98 -3.45
C ILE A 113 -9.78 5.46 -3.11
N GLU A 114 -10.83 6.05 -3.68
CA GLU A 114 -11.13 7.48 -3.52
C GLU A 114 -12.62 7.68 -3.23
N SER A 115 -12.94 8.65 -2.37
CA SER A 115 -14.28 9.20 -2.23
C SER A 115 -14.18 10.66 -1.79
N GLY A 116 -14.79 11.57 -2.55
CA GLY A 116 -14.60 13.01 -2.33
C GLY A 116 -13.12 13.38 -2.42
N GLU A 117 -12.59 13.97 -1.35
CA GLU A 117 -11.17 14.37 -1.25
C GLU A 117 -10.30 13.35 -0.50
N ASN A 118 -10.91 12.26 -0.03
CA ASN A 118 -10.22 11.21 0.70
C ASN A 118 -9.67 10.17 -0.29
N GLN A 119 -8.42 9.79 -0.09
CA GLN A 119 -7.74 8.78 -0.88
C GLN A 119 -6.89 7.88 0.01
N ILE A 120 -6.90 6.59 -0.28
CA ILE A 120 -5.91 5.61 0.19
C ILE A 120 -5.27 4.98 -1.05
N GLN A 121 -3.94 4.88 -1.05
CA GLN A 121 -3.17 4.16 -2.06
C GLN A 121 -2.28 3.15 -1.35
N MET A 122 -2.04 1.99 -1.94
CA MET A 122 -1.08 1.04 -1.41
C MET A 122 -0.66 0.01 -2.45
N GLY A 123 0.51 -0.58 -2.25
CA GLY A 123 1.18 -1.31 -3.30
C GLY A 123 2.65 -1.55 -2.98
N TRP A 124 3.48 -1.67 -4.01
CA TRP A 124 4.92 -1.55 -3.84
C TRP A 124 5.44 -0.22 -4.41
N ILE A 125 6.54 0.27 -3.84
CA ILE A 125 7.20 1.50 -4.28
C ILE A 125 8.73 1.37 -4.21
N VAL A 126 9.42 2.04 -5.14
CA VAL A 126 10.85 2.36 -5.07
C VAL A 126 10.97 3.87 -4.90
N HIS A 127 11.29 4.33 -3.69
CA HIS A 127 11.34 5.77 -3.38
C HIS A 127 12.61 6.15 -2.60
N PRO A 128 13.71 6.50 -3.30
CA PRO A 128 15.00 6.76 -2.66
C PRO A 128 14.98 7.91 -1.64
N GLN A 129 14.19 8.95 -1.88
CA GLN A 129 14.05 10.06 -0.94
C GLN A 129 13.35 9.62 0.36
N LEU A 130 12.36 8.73 0.28
CA LEU A 130 11.64 8.22 1.44
C LEU A 130 12.49 7.22 2.24
N TYR A 131 13.07 6.23 1.56
CA TYR A 131 13.73 5.10 2.23
C TYR A 131 15.23 5.29 2.46
N GLY A 132 15.90 6.10 1.63
CA GLY A 132 17.35 6.21 1.58
C GLY A 132 18.06 5.03 0.93
N ASP A 133 17.31 4.14 0.29
CA ASP A 133 17.78 3.02 -0.52
C ASP A 133 16.92 2.86 -1.78
N TYR A 134 17.32 1.97 -2.69
CA TYR A 134 16.64 1.68 -3.96
C TYR A 134 15.95 0.32 -3.91
N ARG A 135 15.43 -0.07 -2.76
CA ARG A 135 14.72 -1.35 -2.61
C ARG A 135 13.23 -1.16 -2.86
N THR A 136 12.63 -2.12 -3.56
CA THR A 136 11.18 -2.23 -3.67
C THR A 136 10.59 -2.59 -2.31
N ARG A 137 9.63 -1.79 -1.85
CA ARG A 137 9.00 -1.93 -0.54
C ARG A 137 7.49 -1.88 -0.62
N LEU A 138 6.82 -2.67 0.22
CA LEU A 138 5.39 -2.48 0.49
C LEU A 138 5.20 -1.09 1.08
N TYR A 139 4.23 -0.35 0.55
CA TYR A 139 3.88 0.96 1.06
C TYR A 139 2.38 1.16 1.09
N SER A 140 2.00 2.17 1.84
CA SER A 140 0.70 2.81 1.75
C SER A 140 0.86 4.31 1.80
N SER A 141 -0.05 5.05 1.19
CA SER A 141 -0.25 6.46 1.43
C SER A 141 -1.72 6.79 1.59
N TRP A 142 -2.03 7.88 2.28
CA TRP A 142 -3.39 8.37 2.40
C TRP A 142 -3.42 9.88 2.50
N THR A 143 -4.56 10.47 2.13
CA THR A 143 -4.87 11.88 2.35
C THR A 143 -6.37 12.06 2.58
N ALA A 144 -6.74 13.05 3.39
CA ALA A 144 -8.11 13.45 3.62
C ALA A 144 -8.57 14.61 2.70
N ASP A 145 -7.62 15.31 2.06
CA ASP A 145 -7.90 16.59 1.41
C ASP A 145 -7.17 16.75 0.07
N ASN A 146 -7.08 15.67 -0.72
CA ASN A 146 -6.33 15.64 -1.99
C ASN A 146 -4.89 16.11 -1.86
N SER A 147 -4.28 15.79 -0.71
CA SER A 147 -2.93 16.15 -0.33
C SER A 147 -2.63 17.65 -0.27
N ARG A 148 -3.65 18.49 0.00
CA ARG A 148 -3.45 19.94 0.18
C ARG A 148 -2.70 20.24 1.47
N SER A 149 -3.15 19.64 2.58
CA SER A 149 -2.58 19.84 3.92
C SER A 149 -2.41 18.53 4.71
N THR A 150 -3.13 17.48 4.34
CA THR A 150 -3.03 16.15 4.96
C THR A 150 -2.37 15.16 4.00
N GLY A 151 -1.66 14.18 4.51
CA GLY A 151 -0.92 13.26 3.65
C GLY A 151 0.10 12.49 4.45
N CYS A 152 0.19 11.19 4.23
CA CYS A 152 1.17 10.37 4.92
C CYS A 152 1.61 9.19 4.09
N PHE A 153 2.92 8.93 4.02
CA PHE A 153 3.41 7.60 3.72
C PHE A 153 3.48 6.75 4.99
N ASN A 154 3.03 5.51 4.87
CA ASN A 154 3.20 4.43 5.84
C ASN A 154 2.77 4.88 7.25
N ASN A 155 3.66 4.74 8.23
CA ASN A 155 3.47 5.18 9.61
C ASN A 155 4.39 6.35 9.99
N ASN A 156 4.83 7.15 9.01
CA ASN A 156 5.72 8.29 9.27
C ASN A 156 5.03 9.42 10.02
N CYS A 157 3.69 9.45 9.96
CA CYS A 157 2.84 10.36 10.69
C CYS A 157 1.58 9.64 11.20
N PRO A 158 0.83 10.22 12.16
CA PRO A 158 -0.36 9.60 12.71
C PRO A 158 -1.47 9.43 11.65
N GLY A 159 -2.07 8.24 11.57
CA GLY A 159 -3.25 8.02 10.74
C GLY A 159 -3.55 6.55 10.43
N PHE A 160 -2.51 5.73 10.22
CA PHE A 160 -2.66 4.29 10.06
C PHE A 160 -2.37 3.56 11.37
N VAL A 161 -3.26 2.64 11.76
CA VAL A 161 -3.10 1.81 12.96
C VAL A 161 -2.63 0.42 12.54
N VAL A 162 -1.38 0.07 12.87
CA VAL A 162 -0.81 -1.25 12.60
C VAL A 162 -1.38 -2.27 13.59
N LEU A 163 -1.79 -3.43 13.08
CA LEU A 163 -2.30 -4.56 13.85
C LEU A 163 -1.43 -5.82 13.71
N SER A 164 -0.79 -6.01 12.55
CA SER A 164 0.04 -7.19 12.31
C SER A 164 1.27 -7.19 13.23
N ARG A 165 1.59 -8.36 13.78
CA ARG A 165 2.79 -8.59 14.60
C ARG A 165 3.99 -9.02 13.75
N ASP A 166 3.73 -9.36 12.50
CA ASP A 166 4.68 -10.05 11.64
C ASP A 166 5.13 -9.14 10.51
N ILE A 167 4.19 -8.48 9.84
CA ILE A 167 4.45 -7.71 8.61
C ILE A 167 4.36 -6.22 8.91
N PRO A 168 5.47 -5.47 8.86
CA PRO A 168 5.44 -4.02 8.91
C PRO A 168 5.08 -3.43 7.55
N LEU A 169 4.45 -2.24 7.56
CA LEU A 169 4.56 -1.31 6.45
C LEU A 169 6.04 -0.91 6.29
N ASP A 170 6.50 -0.66 5.06
CA ASP A 170 7.93 -0.58 4.66
C ASP A 170 8.63 -1.93 4.47
N TYR A 171 7.90 -3.06 4.46
CA TYR A 171 8.48 -4.37 4.17
C TYR A 171 9.28 -4.32 2.85
N ALA A 172 10.59 -4.55 2.92
CA ALA A 172 11.43 -4.65 1.74
C ALA A 172 11.28 -6.06 1.17
N PHE A 173 10.79 -6.17 -0.07
CA PHE A 173 10.64 -7.45 -0.72
C PHE A 173 12.02 -8.10 -0.91
N PRO A 174 12.25 -9.32 -0.40
CA PRO A 174 13.54 -10.00 -0.49
C PRO A 174 13.81 -10.54 -1.89
N SER A 175 12.75 -10.72 -2.69
CA SER A 175 12.82 -11.21 -4.05
C SER A 175 11.95 -10.33 -4.95
N ILE A 176 12.42 -10.12 -6.17
CA ILE A 176 11.79 -9.30 -7.20
C ILE A 176 11.74 -10.09 -8.50
N SER A 177 10.76 -9.77 -9.33
CA SER A 177 10.64 -10.30 -10.69
C SER A 177 11.78 -9.82 -11.57
N GLN A 178 12.18 -10.69 -12.49
CA GLN A 178 13.14 -10.40 -13.55
C GLN A 178 12.52 -10.75 -14.91
N PRO A 179 12.70 -9.92 -15.96
CA PRO A 179 12.13 -10.22 -17.27
C PRO A 179 12.52 -11.61 -17.77
N GLU A 180 11.56 -12.38 -18.28
CA GLU A 180 11.76 -13.76 -18.81
C GLU A 180 12.29 -14.78 -17.79
N GLU A 181 12.41 -14.39 -16.52
CA GLU A 181 12.89 -15.20 -15.42
C GLU A 181 11.79 -15.39 -14.35
N GLN A 182 12.19 -15.77 -13.14
CA GLN A 182 11.29 -15.96 -12.01
C GLN A 182 10.48 -14.69 -11.73
N GLN A 183 9.16 -14.85 -11.80
CA GLN A 183 8.20 -13.81 -11.45
C GLN A 183 7.75 -13.97 -10.00
N TYR A 184 7.59 -12.84 -9.32
CA TYR A 184 7.10 -12.72 -7.96
C TYR A 184 5.87 -11.81 -7.92
N ASP A 185 4.76 -12.34 -7.44
CA ASP A 185 3.53 -11.58 -7.26
C ASP A 185 3.24 -11.33 -5.78
N SER A 186 2.72 -10.14 -5.51
CA SER A 186 2.15 -9.76 -4.22
C SER A 186 0.65 -9.58 -4.34
N LEU A 187 -0.04 -9.99 -3.29
CA LEU A 187 -1.48 -9.91 -3.19
C LEU A 187 -1.91 -8.91 -2.15
N ILE A 188 -2.72 -7.98 -2.61
CA ILE A 188 -2.95 -6.75 -1.93
C ILE A 188 -4.44 -6.42 -1.99
N GLY A 189 -5.02 -6.01 -0.85
CA GLY A 189 -6.44 -5.70 -0.76
C GLY A 189 -6.76 -4.61 0.24
N LEU A 190 -7.88 -3.94 -0.03
CA LEU A 190 -8.54 -2.97 0.83
C LEU A 190 -9.97 -3.45 1.06
N ALA A 191 -10.41 -3.45 2.32
CA ALA A 191 -11.75 -3.90 2.68
C ALA A 191 -12.37 -2.99 3.74
N LEU A 192 -13.60 -2.52 3.51
CA LEU A 192 -14.36 -1.75 4.47
C LEU A 192 -15.02 -2.69 5.49
N VAL A 193 -14.64 -2.54 6.75
CA VAL A 193 -15.21 -3.29 7.88
C VAL A 193 -15.53 -2.31 8.99
N SER A 194 -16.78 -2.29 9.45
CA SER A 194 -17.22 -1.38 10.54
C SER A 194 -16.81 0.08 10.31
N PHE A 195 -17.02 0.58 9.09
CA PHE A 195 -16.68 1.94 8.64
C PHE A 195 -15.17 2.25 8.57
N GLN A 196 -14.29 1.27 8.75
CA GLN A 196 -12.84 1.42 8.68
C GLN A 196 -12.28 0.63 7.51
N TRP A 197 -11.35 1.22 6.76
CA TRP A 197 -10.67 0.53 5.69
C TRP A 197 -9.50 -0.28 6.24
N LEU A 198 -9.57 -1.60 6.09
CA LEU A 198 -8.52 -2.54 6.43
C LEU A 198 -7.57 -2.70 5.25
N LEU A 199 -6.28 -2.70 5.54
CA LEU A 199 -5.24 -3.17 4.64
C LEU A 199 -5.03 -4.68 4.80
N VAL A 200 -5.24 -5.43 3.72
CA VAL A 200 -5.08 -6.89 3.65
C VAL A 200 -3.91 -7.22 2.73
N PHE A 201 -3.04 -8.10 3.18
CA PHE A 201 -1.87 -8.60 2.45
C PHE A 201 -1.87 -10.13 2.41
N GLU A 202 -1.46 -10.69 1.28
CA GLU A 202 -1.40 -12.14 1.02
C GLU A 202 -2.70 -12.88 1.40
N PHE A 203 -3.85 -12.28 1.00
CA PHE A 203 -5.23 -12.76 1.16
C PHE A 203 -5.83 -12.81 2.57
N ASN A 204 -5.05 -13.09 3.62
CA ASN A 204 -5.63 -13.35 4.94
C ASN A 204 -4.97 -12.55 6.06
N THR A 205 -3.96 -11.74 5.77
CA THR A 205 -3.25 -11.00 6.80
C THR A 205 -3.69 -9.55 6.80
N VAL A 206 -4.42 -9.16 7.85
CA VAL A 206 -4.73 -7.75 8.09
C VAL A 206 -3.48 -7.07 8.65
N ILE A 207 -2.91 -6.13 7.90
CA ILE A 207 -1.75 -5.34 8.35
C ILE A 207 -2.20 -4.28 9.34
N GLY A 208 -3.35 -3.64 9.09
CA GLY A 208 -3.85 -2.54 9.90
C GLY A 208 -5.04 -1.85 9.24
N TYR A 209 -5.38 -0.65 9.73
CA TYR A 209 -6.52 0.10 9.23
C TYR A 209 -6.37 1.62 9.35
N TRP A 210 -7.18 2.34 8.58
CA TRP A 210 -7.38 3.78 8.73
C TRP A 210 -8.69 4.07 9.49
N PRO A 211 -8.64 4.82 10.61
CA PRO A 211 -9.83 5.27 11.31
C PRO A 211 -10.73 6.15 10.43
N ASN A 212 -12.05 6.00 10.55
CA ASN A 212 -13.00 6.84 9.79
C ASN A 212 -12.90 8.34 10.14
N SER A 213 -12.39 8.68 11.33
CA SER A 213 -12.24 10.07 11.79
C SER A 213 -11.25 10.87 10.95
N ILE A 214 -10.30 10.20 10.29
CA ILE A 214 -9.33 10.86 9.40
C ILE A 214 -9.74 10.79 7.93
N LEU A 215 -10.65 9.87 7.57
CA LEU A 215 -11.11 9.64 6.21
C LEU A 215 -12.64 9.51 6.17
N PRO A 216 -13.38 10.60 6.51
CA PRO A 216 -14.83 10.55 6.67
C PRO A 216 -15.59 10.25 5.38
N ASN A 217 -15.13 10.72 4.21
CA ASN A 217 -15.79 10.45 2.93
C ASN A 217 -15.71 8.97 2.54
N LEU A 218 -14.64 8.28 2.96
CA LEU A 218 -14.45 6.86 2.71
C LEU A 218 -15.21 5.96 3.69
N ALA A 219 -15.82 6.50 4.76
CA ALA A 219 -16.49 5.72 5.80
C ALA A 219 -17.66 4.88 5.27
N SER A 220 -18.34 5.35 4.21
CA SER A 220 -19.45 4.65 3.55
C SER A 220 -19.04 3.81 2.34
N GLY A 221 -17.74 3.73 2.03
CA GLY A 221 -17.22 3.08 0.84
C GLY A 221 -16.65 4.07 -0.18
N ALA A 222 -16.01 3.53 -1.22
CA ALA A 222 -15.31 4.29 -2.24
C ALA A 222 -16.19 4.56 -3.46
N ASP A 223 -15.99 5.72 -4.11
CA ASP A 223 -16.61 6.08 -5.38
C ASP A 223 -15.75 5.62 -6.57
N THR A 224 -14.43 5.69 -6.40
CA THR A 224 -13.47 5.39 -7.46
C THR A 224 -12.45 4.38 -6.99
N LEU A 225 -12.18 3.39 -7.82
CA LEU A 225 -11.09 2.43 -7.66
C LEU A 225 -10.08 2.64 -8.79
N ARG A 226 -8.79 2.54 -8.47
CA ARG A 226 -7.70 2.59 -9.46
C ARG A 226 -6.71 1.45 -9.24
N TRP A 227 -6.17 0.96 -10.34
CA TRP A 227 -5.05 0.01 -10.38
C TRP A 227 -4.05 0.49 -11.42
N GLY A 228 -2.78 0.56 -11.09
CA GLY A 228 -1.78 1.04 -12.03
C GLY A 228 -0.47 1.39 -11.37
N GLY A 229 0.37 2.13 -12.07
CA GLY A 229 1.69 2.55 -11.60
C GLY A 229 2.32 3.60 -12.49
#